data_AF-A0A1Y5H230-F1
#
_entry.id   AF-A0A1Y5H230-F1
#
_cell.length_a   1.000
_cell.length_b   1.000
_cell.length_c   1.000
_cell.angle_alpha   90.00
_cell.angle_beta   90.00
_cell.angle_gamma   90.00
#
_symmetry.space_group_name_H-M   'P 1'
#
loop_
_entity.id
_entity.type
_entity.pdbx_description
1 polymer ?
#
loop_
_entity_poly.entity_id
_entity_poly.type
_entity_poly.pdbx_seq_one_letter_code
_entity_poly.pdbx_strand_id
1 'polypeptide(L)'
;MPVIRIEAFTFEYNELQDRIRLTGNLYAEAQEISFWFTRRLALRLLDAAVELVKKTSPSIVTLPEEHQSAMALFEHQSAQLDTDNITESPLQTKEGGDRSNSDAEPKILRRLDISCKDQTYQLSFFLSGSGEAVAVSKLSYSQLHQLLSLIHRGALALDWGVENSLFASARETPITLQ
;
A
#
# COMPACT_ATOMS: atom_id res chain seq x y z
N MET A 1 3.11 23.64 -6.49
CA MET A 1 1.85 23.35 -5.78
C MET A 1 2.21 22.98 -4.35
N PRO A 2 1.40 23.33 -3.33
CA PRO A 2 1.66 22.89 -1.97
C PRO A 2 1.54 21.36 -1.89
N VAL A 3 2.38 20.74 -1.04
CA VAL A 3 2.36 19.29 -0.82
C VAL A 3 1.12 18.93 -0.01
N ILE A 4 0.32 17.99 -0.51
CA ILE A 4 -0.91 17.54 0.17
C ILE A 4 -0.57 16.53 1.27
N ARG A 5 -1.17 16.67 2.45
CA ARG A 5 -1.06 15.68 3.52
C ARG A 5 -2.22 14.69 3.44
N ILE A 6 -1.90 13.40 3.34
CA ILE A 6 -2.90 12.32 3.35
C ILE A 6 -2.99 11.76 4.77
N GLU A 7 -4.20 11.80 5.32
CA GLU A 7 -4.53 11.36 6.69
C GLU A 7 -5.42 10.11 6.70
N ALA A 8 -6.14 9.87 5.60
CA ALA A 8 -6.93 8.66 5.37
C ALA A 8 -6.72 8.13 3.95
N PHE A 9 -6.77 6.81 3.78
CA PHE A 9 -6.60 6.14 2.51
C PHE A 9 -7.84 5.34 2.14
N THR A 10 -8.27 5.46 0.89
CA THR A 10 -9.30 4.62 0.29
C THR A 10 -8.77 3.95 -0.97
N PHE A 11 -9.03 2.65 -1.10
CA PHE A 11 -8.62 1.86 -2.26
C PHE A 11 -9.85 1.40 -3.07
N GLU A 12 -9.72 1.44 -4.40
CA GLU A 12 -10.68 0.88 -5.36
C GLU A 12 -9.90 0.09 -6.42
N TYR A 13 -10.40 -1.07 -6.85
CA TYR A 13 -9.71 -1.94 -7.82
C TYR A 13 -10.44 -1.94 -9.17
N ASN A 14 -9.84 -1.35 -10.20
CA ASN A 14 -10.45 -1.25 -11.52
C ASN A 14 -9.95 -2.37 -12.44
N GLU A 15 -10.76 -3.41 -12.59
CA GLU A 15 -10.47 -4.56 -13.47
C GLU A 15 -10.36 -4.15 -14.95
N LEU A 16 -11.24 -3.26 -15.43
CA LEU A 16 -11.25 -2.83 -16.84
C LEU A 16 -9.98 -2.07 -17.24
N GLN A 17 -9.43 -1.27 -16.32
CA GLN A 17 -8.20 -0.49 -16.55
C GLN A 17 -6.93 -1.20 -16.10
N ASP A 18 -7.05 -2.37 -15.46
CA ASP A 18 -5.97 -3.13 -14.84
C ASP A 18 -5.14 -2.27 -13.86
N ARG A 19 -5.83 -1.56 -12.95
CA ARG A 19 -5.22 -0.56 -12.04
C ARG A 19 -5.89 -0.51 -10.68
N ILE A 20 -5.09 -0.17 -9.67
CA ILE A 20 -5.55 0.14 -8.32
C ILE A 20 -5.65 1.67 -8.19
N ARG A 21 -6.80 2.20 -7.78
CA ARG A 21 -6.95 3.59 -7.37
C ARG A 21 -6.65 3.71 -5.89
N LEU A 22 -5.82 4.67 -5.53
CA LEU A 22 -5.62 5.12 -4.16
C LEU A 22 -6.11 6.56 -4.06
N THR A 23 -7.09 6.81 -3.21
CA THR A 23 -7.57 8.15 -2.90
C THR A 23 -7.21 8.51 -1.47
N GLY A 24 -6.48 9.61 -1.31
CA GLY A 24 -6.22 10.23 -0.03
C GLY A 24 -7.36 11.15 0.37
N ASN A 25 -7.79 11.08 1.63
CA ASN A 25 -8.77 11.96 2.26
C ASN A 25 -10.19 11.94 1.67
N LEU A 26 -10.61 10.87 0.98
CA LEU A 26 -11.94 10.78 0.34
C LEU A 26 -13.11 11.10 1.31
N TYR A 27 -12.99 10.66 2.56
CA TYR A 27 -14.00 10.85 3.60
C TYR A 27 -13.50 11.73 4.75
N ALA A 28 -12.44 12.51 4.53
CA ALA A 28 -11.84 13.40 5.51
C ALA A 28 -12.04 14.87 5.11
N GLU A 29 -11.89 15.80 6.06
CA GLU A 29 -12.01 17.24 5.80
C GLU A 29 -10.80 17.82 5.03
N ALA A 30 -9.71 17.06 4.95
CA ALA A 30 -8.48 17.44 4.27
C ALA A 30 -8.62 17.38 2.73
N GLN A 31 -7.72 18.06 2.02
CA GLN A 31 -7.72 18.09 0.56
C GLN A 31 -7.59 16.68 -0.03
N GLU A 32 -8.55 16.28 -0.86
CA GLU A 32 -8.53 15.00 -1.57
C GLU A 32 -7.45 14.97 -2.66
N ILE A 33 -6.83 13.81 -2.85
CA ILE A 33 -5.98 13.52 -4.00
C ILE A 33 -6.10 12.06 -4.42
N SER A 34 -6.29 11.81 -5.71
CA SER A 34 -6.45 10.46 -6.26
C SER A 34 -5.26 10.06 -7.16
N PHE A 35 -4.81 8.82 -7.03
CA PHE A 35 -3.70 8.24 -7.77
C PHE A 35 -4.04 6.89 -8.40
N TRP A 36 -3.56 6.66 -9.62
CA TRP A 36 -3.51 5.32 -10.21
C TRP A 36 -2.18 4.63 -9.91
N PHE A 37 -2.24 3.50 -9.22
CA PHE A 37 -1.16 2.54 -9.12
C PHE A 37 -1.18 1.62 -10.34
N THR A 38 -0.03 1.55 -11.01
CA THR A 38 0.19 0.59 -12.09
C THR A 38 0.65 -0.74 -11.51
N ARG A 39 0.38 -1.84 -12.23
CA ARG A 39 0.90 -3.18 -11.91
C ARG A 39 2.39 -3.16 -11.56
N ARG A 40 3.22 -2.57 -12.42
CA ARG A 40 4.68 -2.49 -12.19
C ARG A 40 5.05 -1.79 -10.89
N LEU A 41 4.37 -0.70 -10.54
CA LEU A 41 4.67 0.05 -9.32
C LEU A 41 4.25 -0.74 -8.08
N ALA A 42 3.05 -1.32 -8.11
CA ALA A 42 2.54 -2.12 -7.00
C ALA A 42 3.40 -3.36 -6.73
N LEU A 43 3.75 -4.14 -7.76
CA LEU A 43 4.59 -5.33 -7.59
C LEU A 43 5.97 -4.98 -7.01
N ARG A 44 6.63 -3.94 -7.55
CA ARG A 44 7.92 -3.47 -7.01
C ARG A 44 7.82 -2.99 -5.57
N LEU A 45 6.70 -2.38 -5.21
CA LEU A 45 6.45 -1.92 -3.84
C LEU A 45 6.29 -3.11 -2.90
N LEU A 46 5.47 -4.11 -3.28
CA LEU A 46 5.24 -5.32 -2.49
C LEU A 46 6.54 -6.11 -2.27
N ASP A 47 7.36 -6.27 -3.33
CA ASP A 47 8.67 -6.91 -3.22
C ASP A 47 9.60 -6.15 -2.26
N ALA A 48 9.66 -4.82 -2.37
CA ALA A 48 10.48 -3.99 -1.51
C ALA A 48 9.96 -3.92 -0.06
N ALA A 49 8.66 -4.11 0.14
CA ALA A 49 8.03 -4.05 1.45
C ALA A 49 8.47 -5.18 2.37
N VAL A 50 8.73 -6.38 1.84
CA VAL A 50 9.27 -7.52 2.60
C VAL A 50 10.59 -7.13 3.26
N GLU A 51 11.51 -6.56 2.48
CA GLU A 51 12.82 -6.12 2.97
C GLU A 51 12.73 -4.90 3.90
N LEU A 52 11.81 -3.97 3.61
CA LEU A 52 11.57 -2.81 4.47
C LEU A 52 11.16 -3.27 5.86
N VAL A 53 10.10 -4.07 5.96
CA VAL A 53 9.54 -4.56 7.23
C VAL A 53 10.59 -5.30 8.05
N LYS A 54 11.38 -6.19 7.41
CA LYS A 54 12.47 -6.90 8.09
C LYS A 54 13.51 -5.97 8.71
N LYS A 55 13.80 -4.82 8.08
CA LYS A 55 14.83 -3.87 8.53
C LYS A 55 14.32 -2.85 9.52
N THR A 56 13.02 -2.58 9.55
CA THR A 56 12.45 -1.49 10.34
C THR A 56 11.63 -1.94 11.53
N SER A 57 11.19 -3.21 11.57
CA SER A 57 10.47 -3.76 12.73
C SER A 57 11.43 -4.11 13.88
N PRO A 58 11.27 -3.52 15.07
CA PRO A 58 12.09 -3.86 16.24
C PRO A 58 12.01 -5.34 16.63
N SER A 59 10.83 -5.96 16.46
CA SER A 59 10.58 -7.37 16.78
C SER A 59 11.26 -8.31 15.80
N ILE A 60 11.42 -7.91 14.54
CA ILE A 60 11.97 -8.77 13.48
C ILE A 60 13.50 -8.68 13.42
N VAL A 61 14.06 -7.48 13.55
CA VAL A 61 15.51 -7.24 13.41
C VAL A 61 16.34 -8.05 14.40
N THR A 62 15.78 -8.37 15.56
CA THR A 62 16.48 -9.13 16.61
C THR A 62 16.36 -10.65 16.47
N LEU A 63 15.53 -11.13 15.54
CA LEU A 63 15.30 -12.57 15.32
C LEU A 63 16.29 -13.16 14.31
N PRO A 64 16.64 -14.46 14.46
CA PRO A 64 17.30 -15.21 13.40
C PRO A 64 16.52 -15.14 12.09
N GLU A 65 17.22 -15.11 10.96
CA GLU A 65 16.66 -14.95 9.61
C GLU A 65 15.52 -15.94 9.33
N GLU A 66 15.66 -17.18 9.80
CA GLU A 66 14.69 -18.28 9.69
C GLU A 66 13.30 -17.94 10.27
N HIS A 67 13.24 -17.05 11.27
CA HIS A 67 11.99 -16.66 11.94
C HIS A 67 11.45 -15.30 11.51
N GLN A 68 12.23 -14.51 10.76
CA GLN A 68 11.86 -13.14 10.40
C GLN A 68 10.60 -13.09 9.54
N SER A 69 10.48 -13.97 8.54
CA SER A 69 9.31 -14.02 7.67
C SER A 69 8.04 -14.45 8.42
N ALA A 70 8.16 -15.42 9.34
CA ALA A 70 7.04 -15.86 10.16
C ALA A 70 6.53 -14.74 11.08
N MET A 71 7.46 -13.97 11.68
CA MET A 71 7.10 -12.81 12.49
C MET A 71 6.47 -11.70 11.64
N ALA A 72 7.03 -11.40 10.46
CA ALA A 72 6.45 -10.42 9.53
C ALA A 72 5.02 -10.78 9.11
N LEU A 73 4.77 -12.07 8.85
CA LEU A 73 3.44 -12.57 8.53
C LEU A 73 2.47 -12.41 9.71
N PHE A 74 2.90 -12.75 10.93
CA PHE A 74 2.09 -12.58 12.14
C PHE A 74 1.74 -11.12 12.40
N GLU A 75 2.70 -10.21 12.30
CA GLU A 75 2.49 -8.77 12.46
C GLU A 75 1.55 -8.22 11.37
N HIS A 76 1.70 -8.70 10.13
CA HIS A 76 0.81 -8.32 9.03
C HIS A 76 -0.63 -8.78 9.24
N GLN A 77 -0.85 -10.02 9.70
CA GLN A 77 -2.18 -10.53 10.01
C GLN A 77 -2.82 -9.78 11.17
N SER A 78 -2.02 -9.46 12.19
CA SER A 78 -2.48 -8.70 13.36
C SER A 78 -2.96 -7.30 12.96
N ALA A 79 -2.20 -6.59 12.14
CA ALA A 79 -2.55 -5.25 11.68
C ALA A 79 -3.83 -5.19 10.82
N GLN A 80 -4.23 -6.29 10.18
CA GLN A 80 -5.49 -6.36 9.42
C GLN A 80 -6.73 -6.40 10.32
N LEU A 81 -6.59 -6.73 11.60
CA LEU A 81 -7.68 -6.72 12.58
C LEU A 81 -7.92 -5.31 13.16
N ASP A 82 -6.94 -4.43 13.04
CA ASP A 82 -7.04 -3.06 13.52
C ASP A 82 -7.97 -2.25 12.61
N THR A 83 -8.84 -1.42 13.23
CA THR A 83 -9.72 -0.50 12.50
C THR A 83 -9.07 0.89 12.48
N ASP A 84 -8.34 1.17 11.41
CA ASP A 84 -7.66 2.46 11.18
C ASP A 84 -8.26 3.21 9.97
N ASN A 85 -7.75 4.41 9.68
CA ASN A 85 -8.19 5.28 8.57
C ASN A 85 -7.78 4.78 7.16
N ILE A 86 -7.56 3.47 6.99
CA ILE A 86 -7.16 2.83 5.74
C ILE A 86 -8.25 1.83 5.37
N THR A 87 -8.97 2.11 4.28
CA THR A 87 -10.20 1.40 3.93
C THR A 87 -10.24 1.01 2.47
N GLU A 88 -11.01 -0.03 2.17
CA GLU A 88 -11.41 -0.41 0.81
C GLU A 88 -12.82 0.10 0.57
N SER A 89 -13.06 0.75 -0.57
CA SER A 89 -14.41 1.11 -0.99
C SER A 89 -14.85 0.16 -2.11
N PRO A 90 -16.07 -0.42 -2.03
CA PRO A 90 -16.65 -1.10 -3.18
C PRO A 90 -16.64 -0.16 -4.39
N LEU A 91 -16.37 -0.70 -5.59
CA LEU A 91 -16.62 0.04 -6.83
C LEU A 91 -18.10 0.45 -6.83
N GLN A 92 -18.36 1.70 -6.49
CA GLN A 92 -19.67 2.27 -6.73
C GLN A 92 -19.70 2.61 -8.21
N THR A 93 -20.21 1.68 -9.03
CA THR A 93 -20.93 2.04 -10.27
C THR A 93 -22.13 2.90 -9.85
N LYS A 94 -21.87 4.15 -9.49
CA LYS A 94 -22.91 5.15 -9.29
C LYS A 94 -23.05 5.93 -10.59
N GLU A 95 -23.89 5.38 -11.47
CA GLU A 95 -24.79 6.25 -12.21
C GLU A 95 -25.72 6.91 -11.18
N GLY A 96 -25.55 8.21 -10.97
CA GLY A 96 -26.49 9.06 -10.23
C GLY A 96 -26.21 9.18 -8.72
N GLY A 97 -25.98 10.43 -8.29
CA GLY A 97 -26.12 10.82 -6.89
C GLY A 97 -24.94 11.58 -6.30
N ASP A 98 -24.72 12.78 -6.83
CA ASP A 98 -24.26 14.00 -6.15
C ASP A 98 -23.80 13.81 -4.68
N ARG A 99 -22.50 13.51 -4.50
CA ARG A 99 -21.80 13.66 -3.22
C ARG A 99 -20.39 14.22 -3.48
N SER A 100 -20.32 15.55 -3.38
CA SER A 100 -19.16 16.39 -3.05
C SER A 100 -18.01 16.48 -4.06
N ASN A 101 -18.10 17.51 -4.90
CA ASN A 101 -17.05 18.32 -5.55
C ASN A 101 -15.59 18.06 -5.16
N SER A 102 -15.03 16.99 -5.70
CA SER A 102 -13.60 16.80 -5.85
C SER A 102 -13.38 15.91 -7.08
N ASP A 103 -13.64 16.52 -8.23
CA ASP A 103 -13.50 15.93 -9.57
C ASP A 103 -12.00 15.86 -9.99
N ALA A 104 -11.11 15.59 -9.03
CA ALA A 104 -9.69 15.52 -9.29
C ALA A 104 -9.40 14.19 -9.98
N GLU A 105 -9.37 14.23 -11.31
CA GLU A 105 -9.02 13.09 -12.17
C GLU A 105 -7.78 12.35 -11.60
N PRO A 106 -7.88 11.04 -11.31
CA PRO A 106 -6.79 10.32 -10.67
C PRO A 106 -5.54 10.35 -11.54
N LYS A 107 -4.41 10.74 -10.96
CA LYS A 107 -3.15 10.90 -11.69
C LYS A 107 -2.31 9.64 -11.60
N ILE A 108 -1.61 9.27 -12.68
CA ILE A 108 -0.74 8.09 -12.65
C ILE A 108 0.44 8.33 -11.70
N LEU A 109 0.54 7.52 -10.67
CA LEU A 109 1.64 7.57 -9.71
C LEU A 109 2.89 7.00 -10.37
N ARG A 110 3.99 7.77 -10.37
CA ARG A 110 5.25 7.37 -11.00
C ARG A 110 6.20 6.73 -9.99
N ARG A 111 6.20 7.22 -8.76
CA ARG A 111 7.07 6.74 -7.67
C ARG A 111 6.38 6.95 -6.33
N LEU A 112 6.52 5.96 -5.46
CA LEU A 112 6.21 6.03 -4.05
C LEU A 112 7.51 5.73 -3.30
N ASP A 113 7.96 6.68 -2.49
CA ASP A 113 9.09 6.46 -1.60
C ASP A 113 8.57 6.26 -0.18
N ILE A 114 9.14 5.27 0.53
CA ILE A 114 8.85 5.00 1.94
C ILE A 114 10.15 5.15 2.71
N SER A 115 10.18 6.05 3.69
CA SER A 115 11.26 6.16 4.65
C SER A 115 10.75 5.84 6.05
N CYS A 116 11.61 5.26 6.89
CA CYS A 116 11.33 5.00 8.30
C CYS A 116 12.26 5.84 9.16
N LYS A 117 11.70 6.58 10.11
CA LYS A 117 12.45 7.29 11.15
C LYS A 117 11.67 7.23 12.45
N ASP A 118 12.34 6.86 13.55
CA ASP A 118 11.74 6.79 14.88
C ASP A 118 10.42 5.99 14.90
N GLN A 119 10.40 4.84 14.22
CA GLN A 119 9.25 3.93 14.06
C GLN A 119 8.03 4.54 13.35
N THR A 120 8.20 5.70 12.71
CA THR A 120 7.18 6.34 11.86
C THR A 120 7.57 6.19 10.40
N TYR A 121 6.65 5.72 9.57
CA TYR A 121 6.86 5.61 8.13
C TYR A 121 6.35 6.86 7.43
N GLN A 122 7.19 7.50 6.63
CA GLN A 122 6.78 8.59 5.76
C GLN A 122 6.66 8.11 4.32
N LEU A 123 5.45 8.21 3.78
CA LEU A 123 5.16 7.95 2.38
C LEU A 123 5.25 9.25 1.60
N SER A 124 5.95 9.25 0.47
CA SER A 124 6.08 10.40 -0.43
C SER A 124 5.67 10.02 -1.85
N PHE A 125 4.68 10.73 -2.39
CA PHE A 125 4.02 10.41 -3.66
C PHE A 125 4.50 11.34 -4.77
N PHE A 126 4.99 10.79 -5.89
CA PHE A 126 5.55 11.56 -7.00
C PHE A 126 4.83 11.28 -8.31
N LEU A 127 4.49 12.36 -9.01
CA LEU A 127 3.93 12.33 -10.36
C LEU A 127 5.02 12.55 -11.42
N SER A 128 4.72 12.19 -12.66
CA SER A 128 5.58 12.48 -13.80
C SER A 128 5.81 13.99 -13.96
N GLY A 129 7.05 14.38 -14.26
CA GLY A 129 7.42 15.79 -14.49
C GLY A 129 7.71 16.60 -13.23
N SER A 130 7.53 16.05 -12.02
CA SER A 130 7.90 16.69 -10.75
C SER A 130 9.06 15.94 -10.09
N GLY A 131 10.10 16.67 -9.69
CA GLY A 131 11.15 16.15 -8.80
C GLY A 131 10.71 16.09 -7.32
N GLU A 132 9.65 16.84 -6.98
CA GLU A 132 9.13 16.98 -5.63
C GLU A 132 7.88 16.11 -5.41
N ALA A 133 7.68 15.71 -4.16
CA ALA A 133 6.50 14.95 -3.75
C ALA A 133 5.26 15.86 -3.83
N VAL A 134 4.20 15.37 -4.47
CA VAL A 134 2.92 16.10 -4.55
C VAL A 134 2.03 15.83 -3.34
N ALA A 135 2.25 14.69 -2.68
CA ALA A 135 1.58 14.35 -1.44
C ALA A 135 2.52 13.57 -0.51
N VAL A 136 2.23 13.63 0.78
CA VAL A 136 2.93 12.89 1.84
C VAL A 136 1.95 12.33 2.85
N SER A 137 2.33 11.23 3.49
CA SER A 137 1.61 10.68 4.64
C SER A 137 2.58 10.18 5.70
N LYS A 138 2.12 10.14 6.94
CA LYS A 138 2.83 9.52 8.07
C LYS A 138 2.00 8.38 8.59
N LEU A 139 2.58 7.18 8.63
CA LEU A 139 1.93 5.97 9.06
C LEU A 139 2.62 5.38 10.28
N SER A 140 1.82 4.81 11.18
CA SER A 140 2.28 3.84 12.17
C SER A 140 2.71 2.53 11.48
N TYR A 141 3.28 1.62 12.26
CA TYR A 141 3.60 0.28 11.79
C TYR A 141 2.36 -0.52 11.35
N SER A 142 1.28 -0.51 12.14
CA SER A 142 0.02 -1.18 11.80
C SER A 142 -0.57 -0.64 10.49
N GLN A 143 -0.59 0.69 10.34
CA GLN A 143 -1.09 1.37 9.15
C GLN A 143 -0.28 1.04 7.89
N LEU A 144 1.04 0.89 8.01
CA LEU A 144 1.85 0.41 6.88
C LEU A 144 1.41 -0.98 6.45
N HIS A 145 1.24 -1.92 7.39
CA HIS A 145 0.80 -3.28 7.07
C HIS A 145 -0.60 -3.34 6.46
N GLN A 146 -1.54 -2.51 6.91
CA GLN A 146 -2.86 -2.39 6.30
C GLN A 146 -2.79 -1.84 4.88
N LEU A 147 -2.01 -0.78 4.64
CA LEU A 147 -1.80 -0.22 3.31
C LEU A 147 -1.22 -1.28 2.36
N LEU A 148 -0.21 -2.02 2.81
CA LEU A 148 0.38 -3.12 2.04
C LEU A 148 -0.63 -4.24 1.79
N SER A 149 -1.49 -4.55 2.76
CA SER A 149 -2.56 -5.55 2.62
C SER A 149 -3.54 -5.17 1.52
N LEU A 150 -3.99 -3.91 1.46
CA LEU A 150 -4.92 -3.46 0.43
C LEU A 150 -4.28 -3.39 -0.95
N ILE A 151 -2.99 -3.08 -1.05
CA ILE A 151 -2.28 -3.14 -2.34
C ILE A 151 -2.12 -4.60 -2.80
N HIS A 152 -1.76 -5.51 -1.87
CA HIS A 152 -1.61 -6.94 -2.15
C HIS A 152 -2.95 -7.59 -2.54
N ARG A 153 -4.03 -7.27 -1.82
CA ARG A 153 -5.40 -7.70 -2.16
C ARG A 153 -5.83 -7.21 -3.55
N GLY A 154 -5.53 -5.95 -3.89
CA GLY A 154 -5.80 -5.42 -5.23
C GLY A 154 -5.01 -6.17 -6.30
N ALA A 155 -3.75 -6.52 -6.04
CA ALA A 155 -2.93 -7.30 -6.95
C ALA A 155 -3.46 -8.75 -7.13
N LEU A 156 -4.02 -9.36 -6.07
CA LEU A 156 -4.72 -10.64 -6.16
C LEU A 156 -6.01 -10.53 -6.97
N ALA A 157 -6.85 -9.54 -6.68
CA ALA A 157 -8.13 -9.32 -7.36
C ALA A 157 -7.96 -9.06 -8.86
N LEU A 158 -6.90 -8.36 -9.25
CA LEU A 158 -6.57 -8.05 -10.64
C LEU A 158 -5.70 -9.14 -11.33
N ASP A 159 -5.48 -10.28 -10.67
CA ASP A 159 -4.68 -11.40 -11.19
C ASP A 159 -3.27 -10.99 -11.66
N TRP A 160 -2.56 -10.21 -10.84
CA TRP A 160 -1.21 -9.73 -11.17
C TRP A 160 -0.10 -10.76 -10.95
N GLY A 161 -0.44 -11.97 -10.50
CA GLY A 161 0.51 -13.07 -10.28
C GLY A 161 1.33 -12.93 -9.00
N VAL A 162 0.78 -12.33 -7.95
CA VAL A 162 1.38 -12.33 -6.61
C VAL A 162 1.01 -13.59 -5.84
N GLU A 163 1.88 -14.01 -4.91
CA GLU A 163 1.58 -15.11 -3.99
C GLU A 163 0.39 -14.77 -3.08
N ASN A 164 -0.33 -15.77 -2.58
CA ASN A 164 -1.47 -15.56 -1.67
C ASN A 164 -1.08 -14.93 -0.32
N SER A 165 0.20 -14.98 0.05
CA SER A 165 0.71 -14.39 1.28
C SER A 165 1.92 -13.50 0.98
N LEU A 166 1.81 -12.21 1.33
CA LEU A 166 2.83 -11.21 1.06
C LEU A 166 4.17 -11.48 1.76
N PHE A 167 4.13 -12.03 2.98
CA PHE A 167 5.31 -12.26 3.82
C PHE A 167 5.62 -13.76 4.03
N ALA A 168 4.95 -14.65 3.30
CA ALA A 168 5.35 -16.05 3.31
C ALA A 168 6.79 -16.19 2.79
N SER A 169 7.61 -16.99 3.47
CA SER A 169 8.96 -17.30 3.01
C SER A 169 8.91 -17.85 1.59
N ALA A 170 9.58 -17.17 0.66
CA ALA A 170 9.76 -17.68 -0.69
C ALA A 170 10.64 -18.94 -0.65
N ARG A 171 10.03 -20.08 -1.00
CA ARG A 171 10.62 -21.34 -1.48
C ARG A 171 11.54 -22.08 -0.51
N GLU A 172 10.96 -23.01 0.25
CA GLU A 172 11.56 -24.34 0.31
C GLU A 172 11.67 -24.84 -1.13
N THR A 173 12.87 -24.82 -1.69
CA THR A 173 13.12 -25.60 -2.90
C THR A 173 12.84 -27.05 -2.55
N PRO A 174 12.02 -27.80 -3.32
CA PRO A 174 11.86 -29.21 -3.06
C PRO A 174 13.25 -29.83 -3.16
N ILE A 175 13.74 -30.40 -2.06
CA ILE A 175 14.94 -31.22 -2.05
C ILE A 175 14.59 -32.47 -2.86
N THR A 176 14.78 -32.41 -4.17
CA THR A 176 14.82 -33.62 -4.99
C THR A 176 16.07 -34.39 -4.57
N LEU A 177 15.88 -35.48 -3.83
CA LEU A 177 16.89 -36.52 -3.71
C LEU A 177 17.11 -37.09 -5.12
N GLN A 178 18.29 -36.82 -5.70
CA GLN A 178 18.83 -37.59 -6.82
C GLN A 178 19.62 -38.77 -6.28
#